data_AF-A0AAU6WK26-F1
#
_entry.id   AF-A0AAU6WK26-F1
#
_cell.length_a   1.000
_cell.length_b   1.000
_cell.length_c   1.000
_cell.angle_alpha   90.00
_cell.angle_beta   90.00
_cell.angle_gamma   90.00
#
_symmetry.space_group_name_H-M   'P 1'
#
loop_
_entity.id
_entity.type
_entity.pdbx_description
1 polymer ?
#
loop_
_entity_poly.entity_id
_entity_poly.type
_entity_poly.pdbx_seq_one_letter_code
_entity_poly.pdbx_strand_id
1 'polypeptide(L)'
;MIFSFYLSRKSSGSECQIYFSFTSCSSQKANHNIRLPLFISRGDWDDEKQRPLNIYGKKYKKLNHILNLIKIKAAELIEEKPEVSTKTASAILRKICLEETPQFAEGTFLTLMNDYLELKKNSVCLSTYRRYQVFARLMEKFEGFLCKCMYTEEIDNHFIKQFYEFGRKEQYTESTIQRSAEFIKTILNFAELKGIRTHVRQITIPKSKVQRKVMTLDEKEINKIRQSRVPKKLQQAKDWLVISCYTGQRISDFMKFSNTQLTNIDGKKCISFVQQKTGKEKCASASSDCPQNHGPLRKYLSATSGSIYL
;
A
#
# COMPACT_ATOMS: atom_id res chain seq x y z
N MET A 1 2.99 -15.84 25.20
CA MET A 1 4.03 -14.79 25.33
C MET A 1 3.38 -13.43 25.20
N ILE A 2 3.81 -12.45 26.00
CA ILE A 2 3.36 -11.06 25.86
C ILE A 2 4.59 -10.21 25.53
N PHE A 3 4.50 -9.42 24.46
CA PHE A 3 5.54 -8.51 24.01
C PHE A 3 5.03 -7.08 24.04
N SER A 4 5.79 -6.16 24.63
CA SER A 4 5.44 -4.75 24.62
C SER A 4 6.62 -3.83 24.42
N PHE A 5 6.40 -2.74 23.67
CA PHE A 5 7.32 -1.60 23.62
C PHE A 5 6.73 -0.40 24.35
N TYR A 6 7.58 0.33 25.05
CA TYR A 6 7.19 1.56 25.75
C TYR A 6 8.37 2.54 25.84
N LEU A 7 8.06 3.82 26.07
CA LEU A 7 9.05 4.87 26.18
C LEU A 7 9.57 5.04 27.61
N SER A 8 10.82 5.48 27.74
CA SER A 8 11.41 5.89 29.01
C SER A 8 10.62 7.05 29.63
N ARG A 9 10.49 7.04 30.96
CA ARG A 9 9.88 8.16 31.71
C ARG A 9 10.69 9.44 31.62
N LYS A 10 12.02 9.33 31.58
CA LYS A 10 12.96 10.45 31.40
C LYS A 10 13.33 10.56 29.92
N SER A 11 13.31 11.76 29.36
CA SER A 11 13.84 12.03 28.03
C SER A 11 15.34 12.28 28.10
N SER A 12 16.05 11.92 27.02
CA SER A 12 17.44 12.32 26.81
C SER A 12 17.42 13.47 25.80
N GLY A 13 17.21 14.70 26.29
CA GLY A 13 16.90 15.84 25.44
C GLY A 13 15.45 15.81 24.94
N SER A 14 15.24 15.96 23.63
CA SER A 14 13.92 15.93 22.98
C SER A 14 13.41 14.52 22.63
N GLU A 15 14.27 13.49 22.74
CA GLU A 15 13.91 12.12 22.39
C GLU A 15 13.80 11.23 23.64
N CYS A 16 12.85 10.29 23.59
CA CYS A 16 12.66 9.24 24.59
C CYS A 16 13.26 7.94 24.08
N GLN A 17 13.82 7.16 25.00
CA GLN A 17 14.40 5.86 24.68
C GLN A 17 13.33 4.78 24.67
N ILE A 18 13.43 3.84 23.73
CA ILE A 18 12.50 2.72 23.61
C ILE A 18 12.98 1.54 24.46
N TYR A 19 12.06 0.99 25.23
CA TYR A 19 12.21 -0.23 26.00
C TYR A 19 11.38 -1.34 25.38
N PHE A 20 11.88 -2.57 25.48
CA PHE A 20 11.18 -3.77 25.09
C PHE A 20 11.01 -4.67 26.30
N SER A 21 9.79 -5.13 26.54
CA SER A 21 9.51 -6.11 27.57
C SER A 21 8.87 -7.36 27.00
N PHE A 22 9.23 -8.48 27.59
CA PHE A 22 8.62 -9.76 27.27
C PHE A 22 8.45 -10.65 28.49
N THR A 23 7.41 -11.48 28.48
CA THR A 23 7.14 -12.46 29.53
C THR A 23 7.17 -13.87 28.94
N SER A 24 8.07 -14.72 29.46
CA SER A 24 8.10 -16.15 29.16
C SER A 24 6.90 -16.84 29.82
N CYS A 25 6.27 -17.80 29.13
CA CYS A 25 5.12 -18.53 29.62
C CYS A 25 5.50 -19.74 30.50
N SER A 26 6.77 -19.95 30.83
CA SER A 26 7.18 -21.01 31.75
C SER A 26 6.66 -20.74 33.18
N SER A 27 6.62 -21.80 34.00
CA SER A 27 6.09 -21.83 35.36
C SER A 27 6.64 -20.74 36.30
N GLN A 28 7.77 -20.12 35.94
CA GLN A 28 8.28 -18.90 36.54
C GLN A 28 8.09 -17.75 35.55
N LYS A 29 7.11 -16.87 35.81
CA LYS A 29 6.87 -15.64 35.03
C LYS A 29 8.05 -14.68 35.19
N ALA A 30 9.14 -14.91 34.48
CA ALA A 30 10.23 -13.96 34.36
C ALA A 30 9.81 -12.85 33.39
N ASN A 31 9.71 -11.62 33.91
CA ASN A 31 9.48 -10.42 33.10
C ASN A 31 10.83 -9.80 32.77
N HIS A 32 11.20 -9.82 31.49
CA HIS A 32 12.45 -9.26 31.01
C HIS A 32 12.20 -7.86 30.48
N ASN A 33 12.93 -6.87 31.00
CA ASN A 33 12.89 -5.48 30.52
C ASN A 33 14.23 -5.13 29.91
N ILE A 34 14.24 -4.84 28.61
CA ILE A 34 15.45 -4.59 27.83
C ILE A 34 15.43 -3.15 27.31
N ARG A 35 16.53 -2.45 27.60
CA ARG A 35 16.80 -1.10 27.10
C ARG A 35 17.41 -1.19 25.69
N LEU A 36 16.71 -0.65 24.69
CA LEU A 36 17.14 -0.64 23.29
C LEU A 36 17.85 0.68 22.91
N PRO A 37 18.85 0.67 22.02
CA PRO A 37 19.53 1.87 21.53
C PRO A 37 18.70 2.59 20.45
N LEU A 38 17.39 2.70 20.66
CA LEU A 38 16.44 3.30 19.73
C LEU A 38 15.72 4.46 20.41
N PHE A 39 15.50 5.55 19.68
CA PHE A 39 14.98 6.80 20.22
C PHE A 39 13.89 7.39 19.32
N ILE A 40 12.89 7.99 19.96
CA ILE A 40 11.78 8.69 19.28
C ILE A 40 11.22 9.79 20.19
N SER A 41 10.74 10.88 19.58
CA SER A 41 9.99 11.91 20.32
C SER A 41 8.70 11.33 20.88
N ARG A 42 8.32 11.77 22.09
CA ARG A 42 7.06 11.34 22.72
C ARG A 42 5.83 11.70 21.88
N GLY A 43 5.87 12.84 21.18
CA GLY A 43 4.78 13.28 20.31
C GLY A 43 4.66 12.48 19.00
N ASP A 44 5.67 11.67 18.65
CA ASP A 44 5.70 10.86 17.44
C ASP A 44 5.45 9.35 17.72
N TRP A 45 5.10 9.00 18.96
CA TRP A 45 4.86 7.63 19.40
C TRP A 45 3.38 7.37 19.68
N ASP A 46 2.90 6.21 19.25
CA ASP A 46 1.57 5.69 19.53
C ASP A 46 1.69 4.65 20.64
N ASP A 47 1.21 4.97 21.85
CA ASP A 47 1.29 4.08 23.01
C ASP A 47 0.39 2.84 22.88
N GLU A 48 -0.75 2.95 22.20
CA GLU A 48 -1.68 1.84 21.99
C GLU A 48 -1.10 0.83 21.00
N LYS A 49 -0.58 1.33 19.87
CA LYS A 49 0.04 0.48 18.84
C LYS A 49 1.48 0.11 19.16
N GLN A 50 2.11 0.84 20.08
CA GLN A 50 3.52 0.69 20.45
C GLN A 50 4.45 0.83 19.24
N ARG A 51 4.19 1.87 18.44
CA ARG A 51 4.85 2.15 17.15
C ARG A 51 4.93 3.65 16.89
N PRO A 52 5.77 4.11 15.94
CA PRO A 52 5.73 5.50 15.48
C PRO A 52 4.38 5.86 14.84
N LEU A 53 3.87 7.07 15.11
CA LEU A 53 2.63 7.58 14.52
C LEU A 53 2.72 7.68 12.99
N ASN A 54 3.82 8.21 12.47
CA ASN A 54 4.03 8.38 11.04
C ASN A 54 5.04 7.38 10.47
N ILE A 55 4.59 6.17 10.17
CA ILE A 55 5.42 5.11 9.56
C ILE A 55 5.86 5.38 8.11
N TYR A 56 5.43 6.49 7.49
CA TYR A 56 5.78 6.84 6.12
C TYR A 56 7.09 7.65 6.02
N GLY A 57 7.52 8.30 7.10
CA GLY A 57 8.81 8.99 7.15
C GLY A 57 9.99 8.00 7.11
N LYS A 58 11.07 8.31 6.39
CA LYS A 58 12.22 7.40 6.20
C LYS A 58 12.79 6.88 7.52
N LYS A 59 12.96 7.76 8.52
CA LYS A 59 13.42 7.45 9.89
C LYS A 59 12.48 6.44 10.58
N TYR A 60 11.19 6.77 10.62
CA TYR A 60 10.17 5.98 11.33
C TYR A 60 9.82 4.67 10.62
N LYS A 61 9.97 4.62 9.30
CA LYS A 61 9.88 3.38 8.53
C LYS A 61 10.95 2.38 8.95
N LYS A 62 12.23 2.82 9.03
CA LYS A 62 13.34 1.98 9.49
C LYS A 62 13.13 1.51 10.93
N LEU A 63 12.74 2.44 11.81
CA LEU A 63 12.45 2.13 13.20
C LEU A 63 11.34 1.07 13.33
N ASN A 64 10.20 1.26 12.66
CA ASN A 64 9.08 0.32 12.70
C ASN A 64 9.47 -1.09 12.23
N HIS A 65 10.32 -1.19 11.21
CA HIS A 65 10.85 -2.45 10.73
C HIS A 65 11.73 -3.15 11.78
N ILE A 66 12.67 -2.42 12.41
CA ILE A 66 13.50 -2.94 13.51
C ILE A 66 12.63 -3.46 14.66
N LEU A 67 11.57 -2.74 15.04
CA LEU A 67 10.65 -3.17 16.12
C LEU A 67 9.88 -4.45 15.77
N ASN A 68 9.62 -4.75 14.50
CA ASN A 68 9.02 -6.01 14.09
C ASN A 68 10.02 -7.16 14.22
N LEU A 69 11.25 -6.95 13.76
CA LEU A 69 12.31 -7.97 13.86
C LEU A 69 12.67 -8.31 15.31
N ILE A 70 12.67 -7.32 16.20
CA ILE A 70 12.87 -7.56 17.63
C ILE A 70 11.80 -8.50 18.18
N LYS A 71 10.53 -8.33 17.80
CA LYS A 71 9.44 -9.23 18.24
C LYS A 71 9.65 -10.64 17.73
N ILE A 72 9.95 -10.78 16.44
CA ILE A 72 10.17 -12.08 15.81
C ILE A 72 11.36 -12.78 16.46
N LYS A 73 12.51 -12.10 16.58
CA LYS A 73 13.70 -12.71 17.17
C LYS A 73 13.53 -13.01 18.65
N ALA A 74 12.80 -12.18 19.40
CA ALA A 74 12.48 -12.46 20.78
C ALA A 74 11.61 -13.71 20.93
N ALA A 75 10.62 -13.91 20.04
CA ALA A 75 9.80 -15.12 20.04
C ALA A 75 10.64 -16.37 19.75
N GLU A 76 11.48 -16.35 18.70
CA GLU A 76 12.40 -17.46 18.38
C GLU A 76 13.30 -17.81 19.58
N LEU A 77 13.88 -16.82 20.25
CA LEU A 77 14.74 -17.05 21.41
C LEU A 77 14.02 -17.71 22.58
N ILE A 78 12.76 -17.34 22.82
CA ILE A 78 11.95 -17.90 23.90
C ILE A 78 11.54 -19.34 23.58
N GLU A 79 11.25 -19.64 22.32
CA GLU A 79 10.93 -21.00 21.86
C GLU A 79 12.15 -21.91 21.94
N GLU A 80 13.33 -21.46 21.50
CA GLU A 80 14.58 -22.23 21.56
C GLU A 80 15.10 -22.41 23.00
N LYS A 81 15.02 -21.35 23.82
CA LYS A 81 15.58 -21.29 25.18
C LYS A 81 14.63 -20.57 26.13
N PRO A 82 13.64 -21.28 26.71
CA PRO A 82 12.64 -20.68 27.61
C PRO A 82 13.20 -19.99 28.85
N GLU A 83 14.40 -20.40 29.30
CA GLU A 83 15.12 -19.86 30.46
C GLU A 83 16.24 -18.88 30.09
N VAL A 84 16.17 -18.26 28.91
CA VAL A 84 17.20 -17.31 28.45
C VAL A 84 17.39 -16.15 29.43
N SER A 85 18.64 -15.88 29.82
CA SER A 85 18.94 -14.76 30.71
C SER A 85 18.66 -13.41 30.05
N THR A 86 18.24 -12.42 30.83
CA THR A 86 18.03 -11.03 30.35
C THR A 86 19.28 -10.45 29.68
N LYS A 87 20.47 -10.81 30.16
CA LYS A 87 21.73 -10.32 29.60
C LYS A 87 21.95 -10.87 28.19
N THR A 88 21.75 -12.17 27.99
CA THR A 88 21.88 -12.83 26.69
C THR A 88 20.85 -12.29 25.69
N ALA A 89 19.58 -12.22 26.10
CA ALA A 89 18.52 -11.66 25.26
C ALA A 89 18.82 -10.20 24.89
N SER A 90 19.26 -9.38 25.85
CA SER A 90 19.64 -7.98 25.58
C SER A 90 20.79 -7.85 24.60
N ALA A 91 21.80 -8.73 24.64
CA ALA A 91 22.92 -8.68 23.71
C ALA A 91 22.46 -8.96 22.28
N ILE A 92 21.64 -10.00 22.09
CA ILE A 92 21.14 -10.41 20.78
C ILE A 92 20.20 -9.33 20.19
N LEU A 93 19.23 -8.85 20.95
CA LEU A 93 18.28 -7.84 20.45
C LEU A 93 18.95 -6.49 20.15
N ARG A 94 20.01 -6.13 20.88
CA ARG A 94 20.80 -4.93 20.57
C ARG A 94 21.57 -5.05 19.27
N LYS A 95 22.05 -6.25 18.93
CA LYS A 95 22.72 -6.50 17.65
C LYS A 95 21.79 -6.16 16.46
N ILE A 96 20.53 -6.58 16.53
CA ILE A 96 19.51 -6.27 15.51
C ILE A 96 19.30 -4.76 15.34
N CYS A 97 19.40 -3.99 16.44
CA CYS A 97 19.25 -2.53 16.37
C CYS A 97 20.42 -1.83 15.66
N LEU A 98 21.59 -2.47 15.65
CA LEU A 98 22.83 -1.93 15.08
C LEU A 98 23.07 -2.38 13.63
N GLU A 99 22.47 -3.49 13.21
CA GLU A 99 22.55 -3.97 11.83
C GLU A 99 21.81 -3.01 10.87
N GLU A 100 22.50 -2.52 9.84
CA GLU A 100 21.95 -1.51 8.92
C GLU A 100 20.88 -2.07 7.99
N THR A 101 20.99 -3.35 7.65
CA THR A 101 20.05 -4.09 6.81
C THR A 101 19.84 -5.49 7.37
N PRO A 102 18.67 -5.77 7.97
CA PRO A 102 18.33 -7.12 8.37
C PRO A 102 18.11 -7.95 7.10
N GLN A 103 18.99 -8.92 6.87
CA GLN A 103 18.79 -9.92 5.83
C GLN A 103 17.69 -10.86 6.29
N PHE A 104 16.65 -10.99 5.49
CA PHE A 104 15.65 -12.03 5.69
C PHE A 104 16.34 -13.39 5.64
N ALA A 105 15.96 -14.30 6.54
CA ALA A 105 16.49 -15.65 6.50
C ALA A 105 16.18 -16.28 5.13
N GLU A 106 17.12 -17.09 4.65
CA GLU A 106 16.97 -17.81 3.38
C GLU A 106 15.74 -18.73 3.44
N GLY A 107 14.99 -18.83 2.34
CA GLY A 107 13.76 -19.63 2.26
C GLY A 107 12.50 -19.02 2.87
N THR A 108 12.60 -17.85 3.53
CA THR A 108 11.40 -17.13 4.03
C THR A 108 10.55 -16.58 2.89
N PHE A 109 9.26 -16.41 3.16
CA PHE A 109 8.33 -15.85 2.19
C PHE A 109 8.70 -14.42 1.78
N LEU A 110 9.17 -13.60 2.72
CA LEU A 110 9.62 -12.23 2.42
C LEU A 110 10.84 -12.18 1.50
N THR A 111 11.79 -13.11 1.63
CA THR A 111 12.90 -13.26 0.68
C THR A 111 12.37 -13.52 -0.72
N LEU A 112 11.43 -14.47 -0.86
CA LEU A 112 10.81 -14.78 -2.15
C LEU A 112 10.02 -13.61 -2.73
N MET A 113 9.35 -12.82 -1.88
CA MET A 113 8.70 -11.58 -2.30
C MET A 113 9.72 -10.59 -2.88
N ASN A 114 10.84 -10.37 -2.19
CA ASN A 114 11.86 -9.44 -2.65
C ASN A 114 12.51 -9.89 -3.97
N ASP A 115 12.79 -11.18 -4.12
CA ASP A 115 13.24 -11.76 -5.39
C ASP A 115 12.26 -11.43 -6.53
N TYR A 116 10.96 -11.66 -6.28
CA TYR A 116 9.92 -11.36 -7.26
C TYR A 116 9.88 -9.86 -7.60
N LEU A 117 10.01 -8.99 -6.60
CA LEU A 117 10.03 -7.55 -6.78
C LEU A 117 11.23 -7.11 -7.63
N GLU A 118 12.44 -7.60 -7.36
CA GLU A 118 13.62 -7.24 -8.16
C GLU A 118 13.50 -7.72 -9.60
N LEU A 119 12.98 -8.92 -9.84
CA LEU A 119 12.68 -9.39 -11.21
C LEU A 119 11.64 -8.52 -11.92
N LYS A 120 10.67 -7.96 -11.17
CA LYS A 120 9.61 -7.12 -11.75
C LYS A 120 9.97 -5.66 -11.88
N LYS A 121 11.03 -5.18 -11.23
CA LYS A 121 11.44 -3.78 -11.15
C LYS A 121 11.45 -3.04 -12.48
N ASN A 122 11.97 -3.69 -13.53
CA ASN A 122 12.09 -3.12 -14.87
C ASN A 122 11.02 -3.61 -15.85
N SER A 123 10.16 -4.56 -15.46
CA SER A 123 9.16 -5.17 -16.35
C SER A 123 7.71 -4.74 -16.04
N VAL A 124 7.49 -4.00 -14.97
CA VAL A 124 6.16 -3.44 -14.63
C VAL A 124 6.23 -1.93 -14.48
N CYS A 125 5.09 -1.27 -14.69
CA CYS A 125 5.01 0.16 -14.47
C CYS A 125 5.26 0.53 -13.00
N LEU A 126 5.82 1.72 -12.76
CA LEU A 126 6.22 2.20 -11.44
C LEU A 126 5.09 2.15 -10.40
N SER A 127 3.84 2.43 -10.80
CA SER A 127 2.67 2.35 -9.92
C SER A 127 2.38 0.92 -9.45
N THR A 128 2.59 -0.07 -10.32
CA THR A 128 2.46 -1.50 -9.99
C THR A 128 3.58 -1.95 -9.06
N TYR A 129 4.83 -1.56 -9.36
CA TYR A 129 5.98 -1.88 -8.50
C TYR A 129 5.81 -1.30 -7.08
N ARG A 130 5.44 -0.02 -6.98
CA ARG A 130 5.15 0.64 -5.68
C ARG A 130 4.04 -0.09 -4.91
N ARG A 131 3.02 -0.60 -5.60
CA ARG A 131 1.95 -1.39 -4.98
C ARG A 131 2.48 -2.72 -4.42
N TYR A 132 3.35 -3.42 -5.15
CA TYR A 132 4.00 -4.63 -4.63
C TYR A 132 4.84 -4.35 -3.39
N GLN A 133 5.57 -3.23 -3.37
CA GLN A 133 6.29 -2.78 -2.16
C GLN A 133 5.36 -2.45 -0.99
N VAL A 134 4.13 -1.97 -1.24
CA VAL A 134 3.13 -1.78 -0.18
C VAL A 134 2.68 -3.13 0.37
N PHE A 135 2.47 -4.13 -0.48
CA PHE A 135 2.06 -5.46 -0.05
C PHE A 135 3.17 -6.20 0.72
N ALA A 136 4.42 -6.11 0.28
CA ALA A 136 5.57 -6.66 1.03
C ALA A 136 5.65 -6.06 2.44
N ARG A 137 5.47 -4.73 2.57
CA ARG A 137 5.43 -4.07 3.88
C ARG A 137 4.26 -4.48 4.76
N LEU A 138 3.11 -4.79 4.15
CA LEU A 138 1.97 -5.32 4.89
C LEU A 138 2.27 -6.72 5.43
N MET A 139 2.99 -7.54 4.66
CA MET A 139 3.47 -8.86 5.11
C MET A 139 4.48 -8.75 6.24
N GLU A 140 5.47 -7.85 6.16
CA GLU A 140 6.40 -7.57 7.26
C GLU A 140 5.67 -7.16 8.55
N LYS A 141 4.59 -6.37 8.41
CA LYS A 141 3.76 -5.96 9.55
C LYS A 141 3.00 -7.15 10.13
N PHE A 142 2.53 -8.07 9.27
CA PHE A 142 1.83 -9.27 9.68
C PHE A 142 2.76 -10.28 10.39
N GLU A 143 3.98 -10.51 9.90
CA GLU A 143 4.97 -11.34 10.60
C GLU A 143 5.32 -10.77 11.97
N GLY A 144 5.49 -9.44 12.07
CA GLY A 144 5.69 -8.77 13.35
C GLY A 144 4.47 -8.83 14.30
N PHE A 145 3.26 -9.04 13.76
CA PHE A 145 2.05 -9.26 14.55
C PHE A 145 1.98 -10.70 15.08
N LEU A 146 2.27 -11.69 14.23
CA LEU A 146 2.37 -13.10 14.62
C LEU A 146 3.60 -13.37 15.49
N CYS A 147 4.59 -12.49 15.45
CA CYS A 147 5.91 -12.67 16.06
C CYS A 147 6.61 -13.94 15.56
N LYS A 148 6.44 -14.26 14.28
CA LYS A 148 6.98 -15.47 13.66
C LYS A 148 7.47 -15.15 12.24
N CYS A 149 8.67 -15.65 11.89
CA CYS A 149 9.15 -15.70 10.51
C CYS A 149 8.31 -16.71 9.72
N MET A 150 7.78 -16.33 8.57
CA MET A 150 6.93 -17.22 7.78
C MET A 150 7.72 -17.87 6.65
N TYR A 151 7.73 -19.19 6.63
CA TYR A 151 8.27 -19.95 5.51
C TYR A 151 7.23 -20.15 4.42
N THR A 152 7.70 -20.25 3.18
CA THR A 152 6.83 -20.35 2.00
C THR A 152 5.91 -21.59 2.07
N GLU A 153 6.41 -22.69 2.64
CA GLU A 153 5.69 -23.95 2.82
C GLU A 153 4.62 -23.91 3.92
N GLU A 154 4.67 -22.96 4.84
CA GLU A 154 3.71 -22.85 5.94
C GLU A 154 2.46 -22.03 5.56
N ILE A 155 2.43 -21.48 4.36
CA ILE A 155 1.33 -20.61 3.91
C ILE A 155 0.18 -21.45 3.35
N ASP A 156 -0.88 -21.58 4.14
CA ASP A 156 -2.08 -22.35 3.84
C ASP A 156 -3.38 -21.52 3.98
N ASN A 157 -4.55 -22.17 4.04
CA ASN A 157 -5.83 -21.47 4.29
C ASN A 157 -5.94 -20.89 5.71
N HIS A 158 -5.33 -21.53 6.70
CA HIS A 158 -5.35 -21.03 8.07
C HIS A 158 -4.60 -19.71 8.16
N PHE A 159 -3.43 -19.64 7.52
CA PHE A 159 -2.66 -18.42 7.36
C PHE A 159 -3.47 -17.29 6.73
N ILE A 160 -4.18 -17.57 5.63
CA ILE A 160 -5.02 -16.56 4.97
C ILE A 160 -6.14 -16.08 5.89
N LYS A 161 -6.77 -16.96 6.68
CA LYS A 161 -7.78 -16.55 7.66
C LYS A 161 -7.20 -15.60 8.71
N GLN A 162 -6.05 -15.94 9.30
CA GLN A 162 -5.36 -15.07 10.24
C GLN A 162 -4.98 -13.72 9.63
N PHE A 163 -4.54 -13.72 8.37
CA PHE A 163 -4.21 -12.49 7.64
C PHE A 163 -5.42 -11.57 7.47
N TYR A 164 -6.61 -12.13 7.21
CA TYR A 164 -7.85 -11.36 7.16
C TYR A 164 -8.27 -10.80 8.53
N GLU A 165 -8.14 -11.60 9.59
CA GLU A 165 -8.43 -11.16 10.96
C GLU A 165 -7.52 -10.00 11.37
N PHE A 166 -6.21 -10.12 11.10
CA PHE A 166 -5.26 -9.04 11.27
C PHE A 166 -5.63 -7.80 10.44
N GLY A 167 -5.96 -7.99 9.17
CA GLY A 167 -6.33 -6.90 8.26
C GLY A 167 -7.52 -6.08 8.79
N ARG A 168 -8.55 -6.76 9.30
CA ARG A 168 -9.73 -6.13 9.91
C ARG A 168 -9.41 -5.42 11.22
N LYS A 169 -8.59 -6.04 12.07
CA LYS A 169 -8.12 -5.42 13.32
C LYS A 169 -7.37 -4.11 13.07
N GLU A 170 -6.55 -4.08 12.02
CA GLU A 170 -5.84 -2.89 11.56
C GLU A 170 -6.70 -1.94 10.71
N GLN A 171 -8.01 -2.20 10.62
CA GLN A 171 -9.00 -1.37 9.91
C GLN A 171 -8.69 -1.16 8.41
N TYR A 172 -8.03 -2.12 7.77
CA TYR A 172 -7.90 -2.12 6.31
C TYR A 172 -9.25 -2.43 5.65
N THR A 173 -9.51 -1.83 4.48
CA THR A 173 -10.70 -2.18 3.71
C THR A 173 -10.62 -3.62 3.22
N GLU A 174 -11.76 -4.33 3.14
CA GLU A 174 -11.82 -5.71 2.61
C GLU A 174 -11.15 -5.81 1.21
N SER A 175 -11.30 -4.78 0.38
CA SER A 175 -10.68 -4.75 -0.95
C SER A 175 -9.15 -4.66 -0.92
N THR A 176 -8.59 -4.02 0.10
CA THR A 176 -7.14 -3.96 0.31
C THR A 176 -6.64 -5.33 0.77
N ILE A 177 -7.28 -5.91 1.77
CA ILE A 177 -6.93 -7.23 2.33
C ILE A 177 -7.01 -8.30 1.23
N GLN A 178 -8.11 -8.34 0.47
CA GLN A 178 -8.30 -9.28 -0.62
C GLN A 178 -7.19 -9.16 -1.67
N ARG A 179 -6.88 -7.94 -2.12
CA ARG A 179 -5.84 -7.72 -3.13
C ARG A 179 -4.45 -8.11 -2.63
N SER A 180 -4.17 -7.88 -1.34
CA SER A 180 -2.93 -8.35 -0.73
C SER A 180 -2.88 -9.88 -0.66
N ALA A 181 -3.98 -10.55 -0.35
CA ALA A 181 -4.06 -12.01 -0.34
C ALA A 181 -3.94 -12.62 -1.76
N GLU A 182 -4.47 -11.96 -2.78
CA GLU A 182 -4.23 -12.32 -4.19
C GLU A 182 -2.76 -12.19 -4.56
N PHE A 183 -2.07 -11.16 -4.04
CA PHE A 183 -0.63 -11.02 -4.24
C PHE A 183 0.15 -12.13 -3.53
N ILE A 184 -0.27 -12.57 -2.33
CA ILE A 184 0.34 -13.72 -1.66
C ILE A 184 0.28 -14.96 -2.55
N LYS A 185 -0.89 -15.27 -3.15
CA LYS A 185 -1.01 -16.36 -4.14
C LYS A 185 -0.08 -16.17 -5.33
N THR A 186 0.09 -14.94 -5.81
CA THR A 186 1.02 -14.63 -6.92
C THR A 186 2.45 -15.03 -6.58
N ILE A 187 2.89 -14.75 -5.35
CA ILE A 187 4.24 -15.10 -4.89
C ILE A 187 4.39 -16.61 -4.68
N LEU A 188 3.37 -17.29 -4.15
CA LEU A 188 3.43 -18.75 -4.02
C LEU A 188 3.47 -19.47 -5.36
N ASN A 189 2.70 -19.01 -6.36
CA ASN A 189 2.80 -19.51 -7.72
C ASN A 189 4.20 -19.28 -8.31
N PHE A 190 4.83 -18.14 -8.01
CA PHE A 190 6.21 -17.87 -8.40
C PHE A 190 7.20 -18.83 -7.71
N ALA A 191 6.94 -19.22 -6.47
CA ALA A 191 7.70 -20.27 -5.79
C ALA A 191 7.58 -21.63 -6.52
N GLU A 192 6.36 -22.04 -6.90
CA GLU A 192 6.16 -23.30 -7.64
C GLU A 192 6.94 -23.30 -8.97
N LEU A 193 6.98 -22.16 -9.67
CA LEU A 193 7.77 -22.02 -10.90
C LEU A 193 9.29 -22.14 -10.66
N LYS A 194 9.77 -21.80 -9.46
CA LYS A 194 11.16 -22.01 -9.02
C LYS A 194 11.42 -23.42 -8.47
N GLY A 195 10.41 -24.32 -8.47
CA GLY A 195 10.53 -25.67 -7.93
C GLY A 195 10.31 -25.78 -6.42
N ILE A 196 9.86 -24.71 -5.75
CA ILE A 196 9.55 -24.72 -4.32
C ILE A 196 8.12 -25.22 -4.13
N ARG A 197 7.92 -26.22 -3.27
CA ARG A 197 6.59 -26.79 -2.96
C ARG A 197 5.77 -25.79 -2.15
N THR A 198 4.49 -25.59 -2.52
CA THR A 198 3.57 -24.69 -1.80
C THR A 198 2.17 -25.29 -1.68
N HIS A 199 1.32 -24.66 -0.88
CA HIS A 199 -0.12 -24.98 -0.77
C HIS A 199 -1.02 -24.08 -1.62
N VAL A 200 -0.48 -23.34 -2.60
CA VAL A 200 -1.22 -22.31 -3.36
C VAL A 200 -2.52 -22.81 -4.02
N ARG A 201 -2.54 -24.07 -4.44
CA ARG A 201 -3.70 -24.72 -5.07
C ARG A 201 -4.85 -24.96 -4.09
N GLN A 202 -4.54 -25.12 -2.81
CA GLN A 202 -5.52 -25.33 -1.74
C GLN A 202 -6.05 -24.00 -1.21
N ILE A 203 -5.32 -22.90 -1.42
CA ILE A 203 -5.68 -21.57 -0.91
C ILE A 203 -6.88 -20.98 -1.65
N THR A 204 -7.93 -20.66 -0.89
CA THR A 204 -9.11 -19.94 -1.36
C THR A 204 -9.17 -18.54 -0.77
N ILE A 205 -9.18 -17.53 -1.63
CA ILE A 205 -9.36 -16.13 -1.20
C ILE A 205 -10.87 -15.82 -1.15
N PRO A 206 -11.39 -15.36 0.00
CA PRO A 206 -12.78 -14.92 0.10
C PRO A 206 -13.09 -13.85 -0.95
N LYS A 207 -14.17 -14.06 -1.72
CA LYS A 207 -14.65 -13.05 -2.67
C LYS A 207 -15.42 -11.98 -1.90
N SER A 208 -14.91 -10.74 -1.88
CA SER A 208 -15.63 -9.64 -1.26
C SER A 208 -16.75 -9.15 -2.18
N LYS A 209 -18.02 -9.41 -1.81
CA LYS A 209 -19.19 -8.78 -2.45
C LYS A 209 -19.39 -7.36 -1.91
N VAL A 210 -18.47 -6.43 -2.20
CA VAL A 210 -18.75 -5.02 -1.88
C VAL A 210 -19.69 -4.47 -2.94
N GLN A 211 -20.98 -4.32 -2.61
CA GLN A 211 -21.87 -3.47 -3.40
C GLN A 211 -21.37 -2.03 -3.27
N ARG A 212 -20.70 -1.53 -4.30
CA ARG A 212 -20.33 -0.11 -4.35
C ARG A 212 -21.53 0.65 -4.89
N LYS A 213 -22.05 1.58 -4.09
CA LYS A 213 -22.95 2.62 -4.60
C LYS A 213 -22.13 3.50 -5.55
N VAL A 214 -22.29 3.29 -6.85
CA VAL A 214 -21.70 4.16 -7.85
C VAL A 214 -22.56 5.42 -7.89
N MET A 215 -21.99 6.53 -7.45
CA MET A 215 -22.63 7.83 -7.62
C MET A 215 -22.33 8.31 -9.05
N THR A 216 -23.39 8.64 -9.78
CA THR A 216 -23.32 9.16 -11.15
C THR A 216 -23.99 10.53 -11.20
N LEU A 217 -23.51 11.38 -12.11
CA LEU A 217 -24.16 12.67 -12.37
C LEU A 217 -25.11 12.52 -13.55
N ASP A 218 -26.33 13.03 -13.41
CA ASP A 218 -27.24 13.18 -14.54
C ASP A 218 -26.96 14.48 -15.33
N GLU A 219 -27.57 14.60 -16.51
CA GLU A 219 -27.38 15.77 -17.37
C GLU A 219 -27.87 17.08 -16.72
N LYS A 220 -28.88 17.02 -15.84
CA LYS A 220 -29.39 18.21 -15.13
C LYS A 220 -28.38 18.66 -14.09
N GLU A 221 -27.77 17.74 -13.37
CA GLU A 221 -26.71 17.98 -12.40
C GLU A 221 -25.46 18.52 -13.06
N ILE A 222 -25.04 17.97 -14.21
CA ILE A 222 -23.91 18.50 -15.00
C ILE A 222 -24.19 19.94 -15.45
N ASN A 223 -25.41 20.24 -15.90
CA ASN A 223 -25.79 21.60 -16.28
C ASN A 223 -25.83 22.57 -15.08
N LYS A 224 -26.28 22.12 -13.91
CA LYS A 224 -26.18 22.90 -12.67
C LYS A 224 -24.73 23.20 -12.29
N ILE A 225 -23.84 22.21 -12.40
CA ILE A 225 -22.40 22.38 -12.16
C ILE A 225 -21.84 23.42 -13.13
N ARG A 226 -22.14 23.31 -14.43
CA ARG A 226 -21.69 24.24 -15.47
C ARG A 226 -22.06 25.70 -15.13
N GLN A 227 -23.30 25.93 -14.71
CA GLN A 227 -23.85 27.25 -14.40
C GLN A 227 -23.44 27.78 -13.03
N SER A 228 -22.89 26.94 -12.15
CA SER A 228 -22.48 27.35 -10.80
C SER A 228 -21.38 28.42 -10.84
N ARG A 229 -21.53 29.42 -9.97
CA ARG A 229 -20.51 30.46 -9.76
C ARG A 229 -19.43 29.90 -8.82
N VAL A 230 -18.20 29.81 -9.32
CA VAL A 230 -17.04 29.39 -8.56
C VAL A 230 -15.98 30.50 -8.56
N PRO A 231 -15.14 30.60 -7.51
CA PRO A 231 -14.00 31.52 -7.53
C PRO A 231 -13.12 31.32 -8.77
N LYS A 232 -12.51 32.39 -9.28
CA LYS A 232 -11.68 32.38 -10.50
C LYS A 232 -10.62 31.26 -10.50
N LYS A 233 -10.00 30.98 -9.34
CA LYS A 233 -9.02 29.91 -9.13
C LYS A 233 -9.55 28.48 -9.37
N LEU A 234 -10.87 28.27 -9.30
CA LEU A 234 -11.52 26.97 -9.50
C LEU A 234 -12.23 26.86 -10.85
N GLN A 235 -12.25 27.93 -11.65
CA GLN A 235 -12.96 27.94 -12.94
C GLN A 235 -12.40 26.87 -13.88
N GLN A 236 -11.08 26.75 -13.96
CA GLN A 236 -10.41 25.71 -14.77
C GLN A 236 -10.77 24.29 -14.30
N ALA A 237 -10.83 24.06 -12.98
CA ALA A 237 -11.22 22.76 -12.43
C ALA A 237 -12.69 22.41 -12.75
N LYS A 238 -13.58 23.41 -12.73
CA LYS A 238 -14.99 23.23 -13.13
C LYS A 238 -15.11 22.85 -14.60
N ASP A 239 -14.42 23.56 -15.48
CA ASP A 239 -14.47 23.30 -16.92
C ASP A 239 -13.92 21.92 -17.25
N TRP A 240 -12.79 21.54 -16.63
CA TRP A 240 -12.22 20.21 -16.76
C TRP A 240 -13.14 19.10 -16.24
N LEU A 241 -13.85 19.32 -15.12
CA LEU A 241 -14.85 18.38 -14.62
C LEU A 241 -15.97 18.13 -15.65
N VAL A 242 -16.55 19.21 -16.20
CA VAL A 242 -17.62 19.11 -17.21
C VAL A 242 -17.14 18.37 -18.45
N ILE A 243 -15.96 18.71 -18.97
CA ILE A 243 -15.39 18.02 -20.15
C ILE A 243 -15.13 16.53 -19.86
N SER A 244 -14.70 16.19 -18.63
CA SER A 244 -14.47 14.80 -18.24
C SER A 244 -15.75 13.96 -18.29
N CYS A 245 -16.90 14.55 -17.94
CA CYS A 245 -18.21 13.88 -18.00
C CYS A 245 -18.61 13.51 -19.43
N TYR A 246 -18.29 14.35 -20.43
CA TYR A 246 -18.67 14.08 -21.83
C TYR A 246 -17.63 13.27 -22.61
N THR A 247 -16.37 13.26 -22.18
CA THR A 247 -15.31 12.50 -22.88
C THR A 247 -15.14 11.09 -22.32
N GLY A 248 -15.54 10.85 -21.06
CA GLY A 248 -15.42 9.53 -20.41
C GLY A 248 -13.98 9.05 -20.24
N GLN A 249 -12.99 9.95 -20.32
CA GLN A 249 -11.57 9.58 -20.24
C GLN A 249 -11.01 9.67 -18.84
N ARG A 250 -9.93 8.91 -18.59
CA ARG A 250 -9.23 8.93 -17.30
C ARG A 250 -8.47 10.25 -17.17
N ILE A 251 -8.43 10.78 -15.95
CA ILE A 251 -7.74 12.04 -15.65
C ILE A 251 -6.28 12.05 -16.12
N SER A 252 -5.56 10.93 -16.01
CA SER A 252 -4.16 10.83 -16.47
C SER A 252 -4.00 10.96 -17.99
N ASP A 253 -4.99 10.49 -18.75
CA ASP A 253 -5.00 10.58 -20.21
C ASP A 253 -5.40 12.00 -20.62
N PHE A 254 -6.37 12.55 -19.91
CA PHE A 254 -6.90 13.89 -20.12
C PHE A 254 -5.88 15.02 -19.89
N MET A 255 -5.06 14.90 -18.84
CA MET A 255 -4.00 15.89 -18.54
C MET A 255 -2.91 15.97 -19.63
N LYS A 256 -2.92 15.06 -20.61
CA LYS A 256 -1.99 15.05 -21.74
C LYS A 256 -2.60 15.59 -23.02
N PHE A 257 -3.86 16.01 -22.99
CA PHE A 257 -4.53 16.56 -24.16
C PHE A 257 -3.85 17.86 -24.58
N SER A 258 -3.49 17.91 -25.86
CA SER A 258 -2.90 19.07 -26.50
C SER A 258 -3.66 19.41 -27.76
N ASN A 259 -3.64 20.69 -28.14
CA ASN A 259 -4.21 21.17 -29.40
C ASN A 259 -3.60 20.46 -30.62
N THR A 260 -2.37 19.94 -30.50
CA THR A 260 -1.69 19.19 -31.57
C THR A 260 -2.32 17.81 -31.84
N GLN A 261 -3.13 17.30 -30.92
CA GLN A 261 -3.83 16.01 -31.05
C GLN A 261 -5.22 16.15 -31.69
N LEU A 262 -5.62 17.37 -32.06
CA LEU A 262 -6.86 17.63 -32.76
C LEU A 262 -6.73 17.21 -34.22
N THR A 263 -7.47 16.18 -34.61
CA THR A 263 -7.59 15.69 -35.98
C THR A 263 -8.99 15.92 -36.51
N ASN A 264 -9.12 16.05 -37.83
CA ASN A 264 -10.42 16.18 -38.48
C ASN A 264 -10.79 14.81 -39.08
N ILE A 265 -11.85 14.20 -38.57
CA ILE A 265 -12.35 12.90 -39.03
C ILE A 265 -13.81 13.13 -39.46
N ASP A 266 -14.13 12.86 -40.73
CA ASP A 266 -15.47 13.04 -41.30
C ASP A 266 -16.06 14.46 -41.07
N GLY A 267 -15.22 15.49 -41.20
CA GLY A 267 -15.60 16.89 -40.98
C GLY A 267 -15.80 17.28 -39.50
N LYS A 268 -15.47 16.40 -38.56
CA LYS A 268 -15.56 16.62 -37.11
C LYS A 268 -14.17 16.71 -36.49
N LYS A 269 -13.95 17.74 -35.65
CA LYS A 269 -12.76 17.82 -34.81
C LYS A 269 -12.83 16.78 -33.70
N CYS A 270 -11.82 15.92 -33.64
CA CYS A 270 -11.67 14.87 -32.66
C CYS A 270 -10.28 14.94 -32.03
N ILE A 271 -10.12 14.40 -30.82
CA ILE A 271 -8.81 14.28 -30.15
C ILE A 271 -8.38 12.82 -30.27
N SER A 272 -7.30 12.54 -31.01
CA SER A 272 -6.68 11.21 -31.03
C SER A 272 -5.57 11.11 -29.99
N PHE A 273 -5.60 10.07 -29.16
CA PHE A 273 -4.60 9.84 -28.13
C PHE A 273 -4.47 8.35 -27.80
N VAL A 274 -3.30 7.99 -27.26
CA VAL A 274 -3.04 6.64 -26.78
C VAL A 274 -3.24 6.60 -25.26
N GLN A 275 -4.13 5.73 -24.80
CA GLN A 275 -4.41 5.56 -23.38
C GLN A 275 -3.16 5.05 -22.64
N GLN A 276 -2.72 5.76 -21.60
CA GLN A 276 -1.49 5.42 -20.87
C GLN A 276 -1.54 4.02 -20.24
N LYS A 277 -2.72 3.59 -19.79
CA LYS A 277 -2.86 2.32 -19.06
C LYS A 277 -2.94 1.10 -19.97
N THR A 278 -3.57 1.23 -21.14
CA THR A 278 -3.89 0.11 -22.03
C THR A 278 -3.06 0.12 -23.30
N GLY A 279 -2.37 1.22 -23.62
CA GLY A 279 -1.64 1.41 -24.87
C GLY A 279 -2.54 1.46 -26.10
N LYS A 280 -3.88 1.51 -25.92
CA LYS A 280 -4.83 1.52 -27.02
C LYS A 280 -5.04 2.94 -27.52
N GLU A 281 -4.98 3.11 -28.83
CA GLU A 281 -5.39 4.34 -29.49
C GLU A 281 -6.90 4.52 -29.35
N LYS A 282 -7.29 5.74 -29.01
CA LYS A 282 -8.67 6.17 -28.86
C LYS A 282 -8.85 7.53 -29.48
N CYS A 283 -10.05 7.74 -30.03
CA CYS A 283 -10.48 9.01 -30.56
C CYS A 283 -11.68 9.48 -29.74
N ALA A 284 -11.63 10.70 -29.21
CA ALA A 284 -12.76 11.35 -28.55
C ALA A 284 -13.28 12.46 -29.47
N SER A 285 -14.52 12.36 -29.93
CA SER A 285 -15.13 13.39 -30.77
C SER A 285 -15.51 14.62 -29.94
N ALA A 286 -15.19 15.81 -30.45
CA ALA A 286 -15.63 17.07 -29.85
C ALA A 286 -17.00 17.54 -30.40
N SER A 287 -17.71 16.68 -31.12
CA SER A 287 -19.05 16.93 -31.67
C SER A 287 -20.07 15.96 -31.09
N SER A 288 -21.30 16.44 -30.95
CA SER A 288 -22.47 15.72 -30.45
C SER A 288 -22.91 14.51 -31.25
N ASP A 289 -22.29 14.27 -32.39
CA ASP A 289 -22.75 13.30 -33.37
C ASP A 289 -21.62 12.33 -33.70
N CYS A 290 -21.18 11.52 -32.74
CA CYS A 290 -20.60 10.22 -33.06
C CYS A 290 -21.78 9.23 -33.14
N PRO A 291 -21.88 8.33 -34.15
CA PRO A 291 -23.00 7.39 -34.25
C PRO A 291 -23.10 6.36 -33.11
N GLN A 292 -22.33 6.52 -32.03
CA GLN A 292 -22.55 5.83 -30.77
C GLN A 292 -22.40 6.84 -29.62
N ASN A 293 -23.55 7.18 -29.04
CA ASN A 293 -23.80 7.95 -27.82
C ASN A 293 -23.68 9.50 -27.86
N HIS A 294 -24.81 10.10 -27.47
CA HIS A 294 -25.15 11.52 -27.39
C HIS A 294 -24.22 12.38 -26.50
N GLY A 295 -23.85 13.60 -26.93
CA GLY A 295 -23.33 14.64 -26.00
C GLY A 295 -22.67 15.90 -26.61
N PRO A 296 -23.01 17.15 -26.20
CA PRO A 296 -22.64 18.38 -26.91
C PRO A 296 -21.29 19.00 -26.48
N LEU A 297 -20.24 18.81 -27.26
CA LEU A 297 -18.90 19.40 -27.05
C LEU A 297 -18.61 20.67 -27.90
N ARG A 298 -19.53 21.09 -28.78
CA ARG A 298 -19.30 22.19 -29.75
C ARG A 298 -19.13 23.57 -29.12
N LYS A 299 -19.65 23.83 -27.91
CA LYS A 299 -19.61 25.15 -27.26
C LYS A 299 -18.32 25.47 -26.49
N TYR A 300 -17.52 24.46 -26.12
CA TYR A 300 -16.32 24.71 -25.30
C TYR A 300 -15.07 25.04 -26.12
N LEU A 301 -14.93 24.48 -27.33
CA LEU A 301 -13.79 24.77 -28.20
C LEU A 301 -13.94 26.07 -29.01
N SER A 302 -15.17 26.60 -29.15
CA SER A 302 -15.41 27.89 -29.82
C SER A 302 -15.47 29.09 -28.88
N ALA A 303 -15.70 28.86 -27.58
CA ALA A 303 -15.73 29.92 -26.57
C ALA A 303 -14.35 30.32 -26.02
N THR A 304 -13.29 29.58 -26.38
CA THR A 304 -11.90 29.86 -26.00
C THR A 304 -11.12 30.55 -27.11
N SER A 305 -11.75 31.50 -27.81
CA SER A 305 -11.05 32.51 -28.63
C SER A 305 -10.19 33.46 -27.79
N GLY A 306 -10.28 33.38 -26.46
CA GLY A 306 -9.21 33.78 -25.56
C GLY A 306 -8.38 32.55 -25.19
N SER A 307 -7.12 32.55 -25.62
CA SER A 307 -6.03 31.62 -25.28
C SER A 307 -6.40 30.57 -24.23
N ILE A 308 -6.66 29.34 -24.69
CA ILE A 308 -6.30 28.17 -23.89
C ILE A 308 -4.77 28.25 -23.78
N TYR A 309 -4.29 28.84 -22.70
CA TYR A 309 -2.93 28.58 -22.26
C TYR A 309 -2.90 27.10 -21.87
N LEU A 310 -2.52 26.27 -22.84
CA LEU A 310 -1.89 24.99 -22.61
C LEU A 310 -0.54 25.22 -21.93
#